data_AF-A0A378AK18-F1
#
_entry.id   AF-A0A378AK18-F1
#
_cell.length_a   1.000
_cell.length_b   1.000
_cell.length_c   1.000
_cell.angle_alpha   90.00
_cell.angle_beta   90.00
_cell.angle_gamma   90.00
#
_symmetry.space_group_name_H-M   'P 1'
#
loop_
_entity.id
_entity.type
_entity.pdbx_description
1 polymer ?
#
loop_
_entity_poly.entity_id
_entity_poly.type
_entity_poly.pdbx_seq_one_letter_code
_entity_poly.pdbx_strand_id
1 'polypeptide(L)'
;MTLLAWCVAWILDVVIGDPPHWPHPVRWIGRLIAVSQRVVRRVCHSDRALRIGGGVMWLVVIGLTWGVAWGVLALAHGIHPWLGWLVEVWMIFTALAGRCLAQSAMAVARPLQAGDLAESRHKLSWIVGRDTSQLQPAQINRAVVETVAENTVDGIIAPLFFLLLGGAPLAMAYKAVNTLDSMVGYKHEKYRRSAWSALVLMM
;
A
#
# COMPACT_ATOMS: atom_id res chain seq x y z
N MET A 1 11.14 -16.45 -18.70
CA MET A 1 11.62 -16.37 -17.29
C MET A 1 10.80 -15.36 -16.49
N THR A 2 10.58 -14.15 -17.01
CA THR A 2 9.78 -13.09 -16.36
C THR A 2 8.31 -13.46 -16.13
N LEU A 3 7.58 -13.97 -17.14
CA LEU A 3 6.19 -14.42 -16.93
C LEU A 3 6.06 -15.55 -15.89
N LEU A 4 7.06 -16.44 -15.84
CA LEU A 4 7.13 -17.48 -14.82
C LEU A 4 7.32 -16.87 -13.43
N ALA A 5 8.14 -15.82 -13.30
CA ALA A 5 8.29 -15.09 -12.04
C ALA A 5 6.97 -14.50 -11.56
N TRP A 6 6.16 -13.98 -12.48
CA TRP A 6 4.86 -13.37 -12.16
C TRP A 6 3.87 -14.40 -11.65
N CYS A 7 3.76 -15.55 -12.35
CA CYS A 7 2.91 -16.65 -11.91
C CYS A 7 3.34 -17.19 -10.55
N VAL A 8 4.65 -17.38 -10.35
CA VAL A 8 5.20 -17.87 -9.07
C VAL A 8 4.91 -16.86 -7.95
N ALA A 9 5.17 -15.57 -8.16
CA ALA A 9 4.91 -14.53 -7.17
C ALA A 9 3.42 -14.45 -6.80
N TRP A 10 2.52 -14.57 -7.77
CA TRP A 10 1.08 -14.61 -7.52
C TRP A 10 0.66 -15.86 -6.72
N ILE A 11 1.18 -17.04 -7.08
CA ILE A 11 0.93 -18.27 -6.31
C ILE A 11 1.44 -18.12 -4.88
N LEU A 12 2.64 -17.54 -4.70
CA LEU A 12 3.21 -17.29 -3.38
C LEU A 12 2.33 -16.34 -2.57
N ASP A 13 1.79 -15.26 -3.16
CA ASP A 13 0.87 -14.36 -2.46
C ASP A 13 -0.39 -15.12 -2.02
N VAL A 14 -0.98 -15.93 -2.89
CA VAL A 14 -2.18 -16.73 -2.55
C VAL A 14 -1.90 -17.78 -1.46
N VAL A 15 -0.71 -18.41 -1.45
CA VAL A 15 -0.37 -19.53 -0.55
C VAL A 15 0.26 -19.08 0.77
N ILE A 16 1.05 -18.01 0.77
CA ILE A 16 1.77 -17.50 1.94
C ILE A 16 1.08 -16.24 2.47
N GLY A 17 0.67 -15.33 1.59
CA GLY A 17 0.25 -13.98 1.96
C GLY A 17 1.39 -13.21 2.60
N ASP A 18 1.11 -12.31 3.54
CA ASP A 18 2.11 -11.49 4.22
C ASP A 18 2.40 -11.94 5.66
N PRO A 19 3.54 -12.60 5.94
CA PRO A 19 3.90 -12.94 7.31
C PRO A 19 4.17 -11.69 8.15
N PRO A 20 3.62 -11.56 9.38
CA PRO A 20 3.74 -10.35 10.19
C PRO A 20 5.16 -9.90 10.54
N HIS A 21 6.15 -10.79 10.42
CA HIS A 21 7.54 -10.52 10.82
C HIS A 21 8.53 -10.52 9.63
N TRP A 22 8.04 -10.67 8.39
CA TRP A 22 8.93 -10.69 7.24
C TRP A 22 9.42 -9.30 6.84
N PRO A 23 10.66 -9.20 6.30
CA PRO A 23 11.15 -7.96 5.72
C PRO A 23 10.27 -7.62 4.52
N HIS A 24 9.42 -6.61 4.69
CA HIS A 24 8.45 -6.21 3.68
C HIS A 24 8.79 -4.80 3.17
N PRO A 25 9.09 -4.61 1.88
CA PRO A 25 9.44 -3.32 1.30
C PRO A 25 8.48 -2.18 1.64
N VAL A 26 7.17 -2.45 1.64
CA VAL A 26 6.14 -1.45 2.02
C VAL A 26 6.36 -0.89 3.43
N ARG A 27 6.87 -1.68 4.38
CA ARG A 27 7.19 -1.18 5.73
C ARG A 27 8.39 -0.24 5.72
N TRP A 28 9.37 -0.49 4.86
CA TRP A 28 10.52 0.39 4.69
C TRP A 28 10.12 1.70 4.00
N ILE A 29 9.27 1.62 2.97
CA ILE A 29 8.63 2.79 2.35
C ILE A 29 7.87 3.61 3.41
N GLY A 30 7.07 2.96 4.26
CA GLY A 30 6.35 3.65 5.32
C GLY A 30 7.27 4.33 6.34
N ARG A 31 8.40 3.71 6.70
CA ARG A 31 9.43 4.33 7.55
C ARG A 31 10.06 5.54 6.85
N LEU A 32 10.37 5.42 5.55
CA LEU A 32 10.91 6.51 4.75
C LEU A 32 9.94 7.69 4.72
N ILE A 33 8.64 7.45 4.47
CA ILE A 33 7.60 8.48 4.51
C ILE A 33 7.54 9.13 5.89
N ALA A 34 7.55 8.35 6.98
CA ALA A 34 7.48 8.88 8.34
C ALA A 34 8.70 9.74 8.72
N VAL A 35 9.90 9.40 8.20
CA VAL A 35 11.11 10.20 8.39
C VAL A 35 11.04 11.48 7.56
N SER A 36 10.73 11.38 6.27
CA SER A 36 10.60 12.53 5.37
C SER A 36 9.53 13.51 5.87
N GLN A 37 8.39 13.01 6.35
CA GLN A 37 7.33 13.83 6.93
C GLN A 37 7.80 14.60 8.17
N ARG A 38 8.61 13.97 9.04
CA ARG A 38 9.20 14.64 10.22
C ARG A 38 10.16 15.75 9.81
N VAL A 39 10.95 15.54 8.76
CA VAL A 39 11.88 16.56 8.23
C VAL A 39 11.09 17.73 7.66
N VAL A 40 10.10 17.47 6.79
CA VAL A 40 9.24 18.52 6.21
C VAL A 40 8.57 19.34 7.31
N ARG A 41 8.00 18.70 8.34
CA ARG A 41 7.35 19.40 9.46
C ARG A 41 8.31 20.23 10.32
N ARG A 42 9.60 19.87 10.37
CA ARG A 42 10.61 20.61 11.13
C ARG A 42 11.14 21.82 10.37
N VAL A 43 11.22 21.75 9.04
CA VAL A 43 11.83 22.79 8.19
C VAL A 43 10.78 23.75 7.61
N CYS A 44 9.57 23.26 7.32
CA CYS A 44 8.52 24.03 6.66
C CYS A 44 7.49 24.51 7.68
N HIS A 45 7.47 25.82 7.95
CA HIS A 45 6.54 26.44 8.91
C HIS A 45 5.41 27.25 8.25
N SER A 46 5.53 27.59 6.97
CA SER A 46 4.49 28.30 6.22
C SER A 46 3.65 27.35 5.38
N ASP A 47 2.41 27.72 5.09
CA ASP A 47 1.49 26.92 4.28
C ASP A 47 2.05 26.62 2.88
N ARG A 48 2.72 27.60 2.25
CA ARG A 48 3.40 27.40 0.96
C ARG A 48 4.58 26.44 1.08
N ALA A 49 5.39 26.58 2.13
CA ALA A 49 6.53 25.69 2.36
C ALA A 49 6.09 24.25 2.62
N LEU A 50 4.98 24.05 3.35
CA LEU A 50 4.42 22.71 3.59
C LEU A 50 3.93 22.03 2.31
N ARG A 51 3.30 22.79 1.39
CA ARG A 51 2.88 22.26 0.07
C ARG A 51 4.07 21.84 -0.78
N ILE A 52 5.07 22.71 -0.90
CA ILE A 52 6.30 22.41 -1.65
C ILE A 52 7.04 21.24 -0.99
N GLY A 53 7.20 21.27 0.33
CA GLY A 53 7.87 20.20 1.09
C GLY A 53 7.17 18.85 0.95
N GLY A 54 5.83 18.83 0.89
CA GLY A 54 5.07 17.61 0.61
C GLY A 54 5.27 17.10 -0.82
N GLY A 55 5.30 17.98 -1.82
CA GLY A 55 5.59 17.60 -3.21
C GLY A 55 7.04 17.08 -3.38
N VAL A 56 8.01 17.72 -2.73
CA VAL A 56 9.40 17.23 -2.68
C VAL A 56 9.47 15.87 -1.99
N MET A 57 8.78 15.69 -0.86
CA MET A 57 8.70 14.40 -0.18
C MET A 57 8.12 13.31 -1.10
N TRP A 58 7.07 13.61 -1.85
CA TRP A 58 6.46 12.69 -2.81
C TRP A 58 7.47 12.24 -3.86
N LEU A 59 8.15 13.18 -4.50
CA LEU A 59 9.19 12.90 -5.51
C LEU A 59 10.35 12.08 -4.92
N VAL A 60 10.82 12.43 -3.72
CA VAL A 60 11.92 11.74 -3.05
C VAL A 60 11.53 10.31 -2.70
N VAL A 61 10.35 10.09 -2.12
CA VAL A 61 9.90 8.74 -1.71
C VAL A 61 9.77 7.82 -2.93
N ILE A 62 9.11 8.29 -3.99
CA ILE A 62 8.88 7.49 -5.19
C ILE A 62 10.17 7.27 -5.96
N GLY A 63 10.94 8.33 -6.20
CA GLY A 63 12.21 8.27 -6.91
C GLY A 63 13.23 7.38 -6.20
N LEU A 64 13.34 7.48 -4.87
CA LEU A 64 14.23 6.61 -4.09
C LEU A 64 13.74 5.16 -4.10
N THR A 65 12.44 4.91 -3.96
CA THR A 65 11.90 3.54 -3.99
C THR A 65 12.15 2.89 -5.34
N TRP A 66 11.85 3.59 -6.43
CA TRP A 66 12.10 3.11 -7.78
C TRP A 66 13.59 2.88 -8.04
N GLY A 67 14.43 3.86 -7.71
CA GLY A 67 15.88 3.79 -7.93
C GLY A 67 16.54 2.67 -7.13
N VAL A 68 16.15 2.46 -5.87
CA VAL A 68 16.63 1.34 -5.05
C VAL A 68 16.15 0.01 -5.60
N ALA A 69 14.86 -0.12 -5.96
CA ALA A 69 14.32 -1.35 -6.53
C ALA A 69 15.03 -1.71 -7.85
N TRP A 70 15.22 -0.74 -8.74
CA TRP A 70 15.94 -0.93 -9.99
C TRP A 70 17.42 -1.28 -9.74
N GLY A 71 18.11 -0.56 -8.86
CA GLY A 71 19.51 -0.81 -8.54
C GLY A 71 19.75 -2.19 -7.92
N VAL A 72 18.91 -2.60 -6.97
CA VAL A 72 18.97 -3.94 -6.37
C VAL A 72 18.75 -5.03 -7.41
N LEU A 73 17.77 -4.85 -8.30
CA LEU A 73 17.49 -5.82 -9.36
C LEU A 73 18.63 -5.90 -10.38
N ALA A 74 19.17 -4.76 -10.81
CA ALA A 74 20.29 -4.68 -11.75
C ALA A 74 21.56 -5.32 -11.17
N LEU A 75 21.88 -5.04 -9.90
CA LEU A 75 23.00 -5.66 -9.19
C LEU A 75 22.81 -7.18 -9.06
N ALA A 76 21.61 -7.64 -8.70
CA ALA A 76 21.31 -9.06 -8.58
C ALA A 76 21.49 -9.80 -9.91
N HIS A 77 21.03 -9.22 -11.02
CA HIS A 77 21.27 -9.76 -12.37
C HIS A 77 22.75 -9.75 -12.76
N GLY A 78 23.49 -8.71 -12.36
CA GLY A 78 24.93 -8.62 -12.60
C GLY A 78 25.76 -9.67 -11.84
N ILE A 79 25.30 -10.08 -10.65
CA ILE A 79 25.93 -11.16 -9.87
C ILE A 79 25.60 -12.53 -10.47
N HIS A 80 24.31 -12.82 -10.69
CA HIS A 80 23.88 -14.11 -11.25
C HIS A 80 22.43 -14.03 -11.81
N PRO A 81 22.15 -14.61 -12.99
CA PRO A 81 20.81 -14.54 -13.61
C PRO A 81 19.69 -15.09 -12.72
N TRP A 82 19.94 -16.19 -12.00
CA TRP A 82 18.97 -16.79 -11.08
C TRP A 82 18.73 -15.96 -9.82
N LEU A 83 19.74 -15.21 -9.37
CA LEU A 83 19.59 -14.31 -8.23
C LEU A 83 18.71 -13.11 -8.62
N GLY A 84 18.94 -12.52 -9.79
CA GLY A 84 18.07 -11.49 -10.35
C GLY A 84 16.61 -11.95 -10.46
N TRP A 85 16.39 -13.17 -10.97
CA TRP A 85 15.06 -13.77 -11.05
C TRP A 85 14.41 -13.96 -9.67
N LEU A 86 15.14 -14.44 -8.66
CA LEU A 86 14.62 -14.61 -7.30
C LEU A 86 14.23 -13.27 -6.66
N VAL A 87 15.06 -12.24 -6.85
CA VAL A 87 14.80 -10.87 -6.38
C VAL A 87 13.57 -10.28 -7.07
N GLU A 88 13.42 -10.51 -8.38
CA GLU A 88 12.22 -10.09 -9.14
C GLU A 88 10.96 -10.74 -8.58
N VAL A 89 10.96 -12.07 -8.38
CA VAL A 89 9.85 -12.81 -7.76
C VAL A 89 9.50 -12.23 -6.40
N TRP A 90 10.51 -12.00 -5.55
CA TRP A 90 10.32 -11.46 -4.21
C TRP A 90 9.71 -10.05 -4.23
N MET A 91 10.21 -9.16 -5.10
CA MET A 91 9.66 -7.80 -5.23
C MET A 91 8.18 -7.84 -5.67
N ILE A 92 7.85 -8.64 -6.69
CA ILE A 92 6.48 -8.78 -7.19
C ILE A 92 5.57 -9.36 -6.11
N PHE A 93 6.02 -10.41 -5.42
CA PHE A 93 5.28 -11.03 -4.33
C PHE A 93 4.92 -10.00 -3.25
N THR A 94 5.88 -9.18 -2.81
CA THR A 94 5.62 -8.12 -1.81
C THR A 94 4.86 -6.91 -2.35
N ALA A 95 4.69 -6.79 -3.66
CA ALA A 95 3.86 -5.77 -4.28
C ALA A 95 2.39 -6.22 -4.38
N LEU A 96 2.09 -7.51 -4.27
CA LEU A 96 0.73 -8.04 -4.27
C LEU A 96 0.24 -8.23 -2.83
N ALA A 97 -1.06 -8.01 -2.60
CA ALA A 97 -1.68 -8.11 -1.28
C ALA A 97 -2.99 -8.91 -1.28
N GLY A 98 -3.15 -9.84 -2.23
CA GLY A 98 -4.43 -10.48 -2.50
C GLY A 98 -4.92 -11.37 -1.36
N ARG A 99 -4.02 -12.18 -0.77
CA ARG A 99 -4.41 -13.04 0.35
C ARG A 99 -4.72 -12.25 1.62
N CYS A 100 -3.92 -11.22 1.90
CA CYS A 100 -4.14 -10.33 3.04
C CYS A 100 -5.50 -9.63 2.96
N LEU A 101 -5.87 -9.17 1.75
CA LEU A 101 -7.18 -8.57 1.48
C LEU A 101 -8.32 -9.57 1.72
N ALA A 102 -8.20 -10.79 1.19
CA ALA A 102 -9.20 -11.84 1.38
C ALA A 102 -9.38 -12.20 2.86
N GLN A 103 -8.28 -12.34 3.61
CA GLN A 103 -8.33 -12.61 5.05
C GLN A 103 -9.02 -11.49 5.82
N SER A 104 -8.73 -10.24 5.48
CA SER A 104 -9.32 -9.06 6.12
C SER A 104 -10.83 -8.96 5.86
N ALA A 105 -11.28 -9.23 4.63
CA ALA A 105 -12.70 -9.29 4.28
C ALA A 105 -13.42 -10.42 5.02
N MET A 106 -12.83 -11.62 5.05
CA MET A 106 -13.41 -12.78 5.74
C MET A 106 -13.44 -12.62 7.26
N ALA A 107 -12.54 -11.84 7.84
CA ALA A 107 -12.57 -11.50 9.26
C ALA A 107 -13.80 -10.67 9.65
N VAL A 108 -14.39 -9.91 8.72
CA VAL A 108 -15.65 -9.18 8.92
C VAL A 108 -16.87 -10.03 8.58
N ALA A 109 -16.78 -10.81 7.49
CA ALA A 109 -17.89 -11.61 6.97
C ALA A 109 -18.25 -12.79 7.89
N ARG A 110 -17.27 -13.47 8.50
CA ARG A 110 -17.52 -14.63 9.37
C ARG A 110 -18.32 -14.28 10.64
N PRO A 111 -17.95 -13.25 11.44
CA PRO A 111 -18.78 -12.83 12.57
C PRO A 111 -20.18 -12.38 12.16
N LEU A 112 -20.29 -11.69 11.01
CA LEU A 112 -21.58 -11.23 10.49
C LEU A 112 -22.51 -12.41 10.17
N GLN A 113 -21.99 -13.46 9.54
CA GLN A 113 -22.74 -14.69 9.25
C GLN A 113 -23.14 -15.44 10.53
N ALA A 114 -22.33 -15.35 11.59
CA ALA A 114 -22.61 -15.93 12.90
C ALA A 114 -23.59 -15.08 13.75
N GLY A 115 -24.03 -13.91 13.25
CA GLY A 115 -24.91 -12.99 13.98
C GLY A 115 -24.20 -12.09 15.00
N ASP A 116 -22.86 -12.13 15.07
CA ASP A 116 -22.06 -11.28 15.95
C ASP A 116 -21.75 -9.93 15.28
N LEU A 117 -22.70 -9.00 15.46
CA LEU A 117 -22.58 -7.64 14.92
C LEU A 117 -21.51 -6.82 15.63
N ALA A 118 -21.26 -7.06 16.91
CA ALA A 118 -20.27 -6.30 17.67
C ALA A 118 -18.86 -6.58 17.13
N GLU A 119 -18.52 -7.86 16.98
CA GLU A 119 -17.23 -8.26 16.44
C GLU A 119 -17.09 -7.88 14.96
N SER A 120 -18.14 -8.01 14.15
CA SER A 120 -18.12 -7.59 12.75
C SER A 120 -17.84 -6.09 12.61
N ARG A 121 -18.47 -5.23 13.42
CA ARG A 121 -18.21 -3.78 13.45
C ARG A 121 -16.80 -3.45 13.90
N HIS A 122 -16.30 -4.17 14.90
CA HIS A 122 -14.94 -4.00 15.39
C HIS A 122 -13.91 -4.36 14.32
N LYS A 123 -14.05 -5.51 13.64
CA LYS A 123 -13.18 -5.90 12.53
C LYS A 123 -13.28 -4.96 11.33
N LEU A 124 -14.49 -4.50 11.01
CA LEU A 124 -14.71 -3.53 9.95
C LEU A 124 -13.95 -2.22 10.23
N SER A 125 -13.89 -1.77 11.48
CA SER A 125 -13.17 -0.55 11.86
C SER A 125 -11.67 -0.57 11.56
N TRP A 126 -11.09 -1.76 11.35
CA TRP A 126 -9.67 -1.91 10.99
C TRP A 126 -9.41 -1.66 9.50
N ILE A 127 -10.44 -1.78 8.66
CA ILE A 127 -10.31 -1.69 7.19
C ILE A 127 -11.05 -0.50 6.59
N VAL A 128 -11.89 0.21 7.37
CA VAL A 128 -12.55 1.45 6.94
C VAL A 128 -12.15 2.62 7.82
N GLY A 129 -12.03 3.81 7.23
CA GLY A 129 -11.72 5.05 7.96
C GLY A 129 -12.93 5.74 8.63
N ARG A 130 -14.11 5.12 8.66
CA ARG A 130 -15.37 5.71 9.18
C ARG A 130 -15.85 5.01 10.46
N ASP A 131 -16.67 5.69 11.24
CA ASP A 131 -17.31 5.09 12.41
C ASP A 131 -18.21 3.92 12.00
N THR A 132 -17.97 2.75 12.61
CA THR A 132 -18.70 1.50 12.35
C THR A 132 -19.69 1.13 13.44
N SER A 133 -19.73 1.88 14.55
CA SER A 133 -20.45 1.50 15.79
C SER A 133 -21.95 1.29 15.59
N GLN A 134 -22.57 2.05 14.69
CA GLN A 134 -24.01 2.04 14.42
C GLN A 134 -24.42 1.31 13.13
N LEU A 135 -23.47 0.68 12.42
CA LEU A 135 -23.76 0.09 11.11
C LEU A 135 -24.63 -1.17 11.23
N GLN A 136 -25.68 -1.22 10.41
CA GLN A 136 -26.57 -2.38 10.27
C GLN A 136 -25.95 -3.42 9.31
N PRO A 137 -26.40 -4.69 9.34
CA PRO A 137 -25.82 -5.77 8.52
C PRO A 137 -25.64 -5.43 7.04
N ALA A 138 -26.65 -4.81 6.42
CA ALA A 138 -26.59 -4.39 5.02
C ALA A 138 -25.52 -3.32 4.77
N GLN A 139 -25.33 -2.39 5.71
CA GLN A 139 -24.31 -1.35 5.62
C GLN A 139 -22.91 -1.90 5.87
N ILE A 140 -22.77 -2.89 6.75
CA ILE A 140 -21.51 -3.63 6.96
C ILE A 140 -21.11 -4.35 5.67
N ASN A 141 -22.03 -5.11 5.06
CA ASN A 141 -21.77 -5.80 3.78
C ASN A 141 -21.37 -4.82 2.67
N ARG A 142 -22.11 -3.72 2.53
CA ARG A 142 -21.78 -2.67 1.57
C ARG A 142 -20.38 -2.12 1.81
N ALA A 143 -20.05 -1.79 3.07
CA ALA A 143 -18.73 -1.28 3.44
C ALA A 143 -17.62 -2.27 3.08
N VAL A 144 -17.79 -3.56 3.38
CA VAL A 144 -16.82 -4.60 3.04
C VAL A 144 -16.63 -4.69 1.52
N VAL A 145 -17.72 -4.69 0.74
CA VAL A 145 -17.63 -4.78 -0.73
C VAL A 145 -16.95 -3.54 -1.32
N GLU A 146 -17.32 -2.34 -0.86
CA GLU A 146 -16.68 -1.08 -1.27
C GLU A 146 -15.16 -1.14 -0.99
N THR A 147 -14.78 -1.49 0.24
CA THR A 147 -13.37 -1.58 0.65
C THR A 147 -12.61 -2.68 -0.09
N VAL A 148 -13.21 -3.84 -0.34
CA VAL A 148 -12.57 -4.91 -1.11
C VAL A 148 -12.38 -4.49 -2.56
N ALA A 149 -13.36 -3.84 -3.17
CA ALA A 149 -13.24 -3.36 -4.55
C ALA A 149 -12.12 -2.32 -4.68
N GLU A 150 -12.08 -1.33 -3.80
CA GLU A 150 -11.03 -0.29 -3.75
C GLU A 150 -9.63 -0.91 -3.54
N ASN A 151 -9.49 -1.75 -2.52
CA ASN A 151 -8.21 -2.40 -2.23
C ASN A 151 -7.81 -3.47 -3.26
N THR A 152 -8.73 -3.99 -4.07
CA THR A 152 -8.38 -4.90 -5.18
C THR A 152 -7.66 -4.13 -6.27
N VAL A 153 -8.11 -2.91 -6.57
CA VAL A 153 -7.45 -2.04 -7.55
C VAL A 153 -6.04 -1.71 -7.06
N ASP A 154 -5.93 -1.26 -5.82
CA ASP A 154 -4.67 -0.79 -5.22
C ASP A 154 -3.69 -1.90 -4.81
N GLY A 155 -4.25 -3.05 -4.42
CA GLY A 155 -3.54 -4.20 -3.90
C GLY A 155 -3.06 -5.17 -4.97
N ILE A 156 -3.74 -5.22 -6.12
CA ILE A 156 -3.52 -6.25 -7.14
C ILE A 156 -3.48 -5.66 -8.55
N ILE A 157 -4.55 -4.99 -8.99
CA ILE A 157 -4.69 -4.60 -10.41
C ILE A 157 -3.63 -3.56 -10.81
N ALA A 158 -3.52 -2.48 -10.05
CA ALA A 158 -2.56 -1.42 -10.35
C ALA A 158 -1.10 -1.88 -10.20
N PRO A 159 -0.69 -2.62 -9.15
CA PRO A 159 0.63 -3.23 -9.10
C PRO A 159 0.94 -4.10 -10.32
N LEU A 160 0.00 -4.94 -10.78
CA LEU A 160 0.18 -5.77 -11.99
C LEU A 160 0.26 -4.93 -13.27
N PHE A 161 -0.52 -3.85 -13.37
CA PHE A 161 -0.47 -2.93 -14.50
C PHE A 161 0.89 -2.23 -14.61
N PHE A 162 1.40 -1.69 -13.51
CA PHE A 162 2.72 -1.05 -13.49
C PHE A 162 3.86 -2.06 -13.63
N LEU A 163 3.68 -3.30 -13.14
CA LEU A 163 4.58 -4.42 -13.40
C LEU A 163 4.71 -4.69 -14.92
N LEU A 164 3.58 -4.71 -15.64
CA LEU A 164 3.58 -4.92 -17.09
C LEU A 164 4.31 -3.80 -17.84
N LEU A 165 4.18 -2.56 -17.39
CA LEU A 165 4.76 -1.39 -18.05
C LEU A 165 6.26 -1.21 -17.81
N GLY A 166 6.75 -1.49 -16.60
CA GLY A 166 8.12 -1.15 -16.20
C GLY A 166 8.78 -2.16 -15.27
N GLY A 167 8.24 -3.37 -15.18
CA GLY A 167 8.76 -4.45 -14.36
C GLY A 167 8.57 -4.22 -12.86
N ALA A 168 9.23 -5.07 -12.07
CA ALA A 168 9.16 -5.01 -10.61
C ALA A 168 9.50 -3.62 -10.02
N PRO A 169 10.49 -2.85 -10.52
CA PRO A 169 10.77 -1.52 -10.00
C PRO A 169 9.60 -0.54 -10.13
N LEU A 170 8.85 -0.59 -11.23
CA LEU A 170 7.71 0.31 -11.44
C LEU A 170 6.50 -0.09 -10.57
N ALA A 171 6.26 -1.39 -10.38
CA ALA A 171 5.27 -1.87 -9.41
C ALA A 171 5.60 -1.41 -7.98
N MET A 172 6.88 -1.46 -7.59
CA MET A 172 7.36 -0.96 -6.30
C MET A 172 7.19 0.56 -6.16
N ALA A 173 7.43 1.32 -7.23
CA ALA A 173 7.18 2.76 -7.25
C ALA A 173 5.69 3.09 -7.06
N TYR A 174 4.80 2.36 -7.74
CA TYR A 174 3.36 2.49 -7.51
C TYR A 174 2.97 2.17 -6.07
N LYS A 175 3.53 1.12 -5.46
CA LYS A 175 3.32 0.84 -4.04
C LYS A 175 3.79 1.98 -3.14
N ALA A 176 4.85 2.69 -3.52
CA ALA A 176 5.27 3.89 -2.80
C ALA A 176 4.24 5.01 -2.89
N VAL A 177 3.65 5.25 -4.08
CA VAL A 177 2.55 6.21 -4.28
C VAL A 177 1.37 5.84 -3.38
N ASN A 178 0.91 4.59 -3.46
CA ASN A 178 -0.25 4.12 -2.70
C ASN A 178 -0.02 4.19 -1.17
N THR A 179 1.18 3.82 -0.71
CA THR A 179 1.54 3.91 0.71
C THR A 179 1.60 5.36 1.18
N LEU A 180 2.11 6.26 0.35
CA LEU A 180 2.14 7.69 0.63
C LEU A 180 0.72 8.25 0.75
N ASP A 181 -0.17 7.90 -0.17
CA ASP A 181 -1.58 8.30 -0.11
C ASP A 181 -2.26 7.79 1.17
N SER A 182 -2.09 6.51 1.50
CA SER A 182 -2.64 5.93 2.74
C SER A 182 -2.08 6.55 4.03
N MET A 183 -0.81 6.97 4.05
CA MET A 183 -0.19 7.54 5.26
C MET A 183 -0.38 9.05 5.40
N VAL A 184 -0.47 9.77 4.28
CA VAL A 184 -0.46 11.23 4.23
C VAL A 184 -1.83 11.77 3.82
N GLY A 185 -2.48 11.16 2.83
CA GLY A 185 -3.81 11.53 2.33
C GLY A 185 -4.94 11.18 3.30
N TYR A 186 -4.86 10.03 3.98
CA TYR A 186 -5.94 9.54 4.84
C TYR A 186 -6.08 10.22 6.22
N LYS A 187 -5.19 11.16 6.59
CA LYS A 187 -5.21 11.79 7.93
C LYS A 187 -6.07 13.05 8.00
N HIS A 188 -7.35 12.77 8.30
CA HIS A 188 -8.27 13.49 9.17
C HIS A 188 -8.97 14.74 8.63
N GLU A 189 -10.29 14.64 8.75
CA GLU A 189 -11.27 15.71 8.89
C GLU A 189 -10.89 16.81 9.91
N LYS A 190 -9.99 16.49 10.85
CA LYS A 190 -9.38 17.40 11.84
C LYS A 190 -8.29 18.32 11.26
N TYR A 191 -7.72 17.99 10.10
CA TYR A 191 -6.71 18.78 9.37
C TYR A 191 -7.28 19.58 8.19
N ARG A 192 -8.61 19.65 8.02
CA ARG A 192 -9.25 20.51 6.99
C ARG A 192 -8.89 21.99 7.07
N ARG A 193 -8.30 22.45 8.19
CA ARG A 193 -7.85 23.84 8.42
C ARG A 193 -6.35 24.06 8.28
N SER A 194 -5.55 23.06 7.90
CA SER A 194 -4.11 23.21 7.72
C SER A 194 -3.71 22.98 6.27
N ALA A 195 -2.67 23.66 5.79
CA ALA A 195 -2.12 23.69 4.42
C ALA A 195 -2.08 22.40 3.58
N TRP A 196 -2.22 21.23 4.22
CA TRP A 196 -2.14 19.90 3.65
C TRP A 196 -3.31 19.52 2.75
N SER A 197 -4.46 20.19 2.85
CA SER A 197 -5.60 19.98 1.96
C SER A 197 -5.27 20.20 0.47
N ALA A 198 -4.23 20.97 0.16
CA ALA A 198 -3.79 21.18 -1.20
C ALA A 198 -2.88 20.07 -1.76
N LEU A 199 -2.29 19.22 -0.90
CA LEU A 199 -1.54 18.04 -1.39
C LEU A 199 -2.49 17.00 -1.98
N VAL A 200 -3.66 16.85 -1.35
CA VAL A 200 -4.78 16.01 -1.82
C VAL A 200 -5.41 16.55 -3.11
N LEU A 201 -5.22 17.84 -3.43
CA LEU A 201 -5.70 18.45 -4.68
C LEU A 201 -4.67 18.36 -5.83
N MET A 202 -3.45 17.86 -5.56
CA MET A 202 -2.43 17.63 -6.59
C MET A 202 -2.25 16.14 -6.93
N MET A 203 -2.95 15.24 -6.23
CA MET A 203 -3.11 13.81 -6.55
C MET A 203 -4.50 13.59 -7.15
#